data_AF-A0A7J7CBR4-F1
#
_entry.id   AF-A0A7J7CBR4-F1
#
_cell.length_a   1.000
_cell.length_b   1.000
_cell.length_c   1.000
_cell.angle_alpha   90.00
_cell.angle_beta   90.00
_cell.angle_gamma   90.00
#
_symmetry.space_group_name_H-M   'P 1'
#
loop_
_entity.id
_entity.type
_entity.pdbx_description
1 polymer ?
#
loop_
_entity_poly.entity_id
_entity_poly.type
_entity_poly.pdbx_seq_one_letter_code
_entity_poly.pdbx_strand_id
1 'polypeptide(L)'
;MQTFPLVQTKIVDFFRIQRSLDSIPQPSQENQRKRKRGVRLVVTKKKRKLLPFNPCEDPNRRLQQMASLATALTASGADFSNELTYRPGMAPRSANHPALEKNGMQALPKDDLDTLNLCKNMMERGECPPLMVVFDPLEGFTVEADRFIKDLTIITEYVGDVDYLRNREHDYDGDSMMTLLTAANPLQSLVICPEKRSNIARFINGINNHTPEGKKKQNLKCVRYNVDGECRVLLIANRNIGTGERLYYDYNGYEHEYPTEHFV
;
A
#
# COMPACT_ATOMS: atom_id res chain seq x y z
N MET A 1 -17.23 -15.60 -19.34
CA MET A 1 -16.77 -15.26 -17.98
C MET A 1 -16.71 -16.54 -17.18
N GLN A 2 -15.51 -17.04 -16.88
CA GLN A 2 -15.34 -18.29 -16.14
C GLN A 2 -15.23 -17.92 -14.65
N THR A 3 -16.31 -18.13 -13.91
CA THR A 3 -16.36 -17.89 -12.46
C THR A 3 -15.70 -19.07 -11.75
N PHE A 4 -14.55 -18.81 -11.12
CA PHE A 4 -13.90 -19.78 -10.24
C PHE A 4 -14.67 -19.90 -8.90
N PRO A 5 -14.81 -21.11 -8.33
CA PRO A 5 -15.56 -21.29 -7.10
C PRO A 5 -14.80 -20.68 -5.91
N LEU A 6 -15.36 -19.61 -5.34
CA LEU A 6 -14.95 -19.00 -4.06
C LEU A 6 -15.23 -19.98 -2.91
N VAL A 7 -14.30 -20.89 -2.64
CA VAL A 7 -14.37 -21.72 -1.44
C VAL A 7 -13.72 -20.93 -0.29
N GLN A 8 -14.56 -20.30 0.54
CA GLN A 8 -14.21 -19.45 1.70
C GLN A 8 -13.12 -20.03 2.62
N THR A 9 -12.97 -21.35 2.71
CA THR A 9 -11.94 -21.98 3.55
C THR A 9 -10.52 -21.79 3.02
N LYS A 10 -10.30 -21.38 1.76
CA LYS A 10 -8.95 -21.16 1.21
C LYS A 10 -8.41 -19.74 1.40
N ILE A 11 -9.27 -18.74 1.58
CA ILE A 11 -8.84 -17.33 1.58
C ILE A 11 -8.22 -16.92 2.92
N VAL A 12 -8.78 -17.42 4.02
CA VAL A 12 -8.30 -17.13 5.38
C VAL A 12 -6.87 -17.61 5.51
N ASP A 13 -6.58 -18.80 4.98
CA ASP A 13 -5.25 -19.39 4.98
C ASP A 13 -4.31 -18.67 4.00
N PHE A 14 -4.81 -18.27 2.82
CA PHE A 14 -4.05 -17.50 1.83
C PHE A 14 -3.54 -16.17 2.39
N PHE A 15 -4.39 -15.44 3.12
CA PHE A 15 -4.06 -14.15 3.71
C PHE A 15 -3.56 -14.25 5.16
N ARG A 16 -3.48 -15.46 5.73
CA ARG A 16 -3.10 -15.72 7.13
C ARG A 16 -3.93 -14.91 8.14
N ILE A 17 -5.23 -14.78 7.87
CA ILE A 17 -6.14 -13.97 8.71
C ILE A 17 -6.24 -14.61 10.10
N GLN A 18 -5.95 -13.83 11.13
CA GLN A 18 -6.12 -14.23 12.51
C GLN A 18 -7.62 -14.35 12.82
N ARG A 19 -8.05 -15.56 13.20
CA ARG A 19 -9.42 -15.78 13.69
C ARG A 19 -9.50 -15.23 15.11
N SER A 20 -10.26 -14.16 15.29
CA SER A 20 -10.70 -13.75 16.63
C SER A 20 -11.57 -14.87 17.23
N LEU A 21 -11.17 -15.43 18.37
CA LEU A 21 -12.12 -16.13 19.26
C LEU A 21 -13.15 -15.08 19.70
N ASP A 22 -14.43 -15.35 19.46
CA ASP A 22 -15.54 -14.43 19.70
C ASP A 22 -15.43 -13.68 21.03
N SER A 23 -15.02 -12.41 20.98
CA SER A 23 -15.17 -11.51 22.11
C SER A 23 -16.57 -10.89 22.02
N ILE A 24 -17.48 -11.40 22.84
CA ILE A 24 -18.81 -10.87 23.10
C ILE A 24 -18.71 -9.34 23.34
N PRO A 25 -19.47 -8.49 22.63
CA PRO A 25 -19.51 -7.07 22.94
C PRO A 25 -20.29 -6.86 24.25
N GLN A 26 -19.63 -6.34 25.29
CA GLN A 26 -20.35 -5.75 26.42
C GLN A 26 -20.73 -4.29 26.11
N PRO A 27 -21.98 -3.87 26.40
CA PRO A 27 -22.43 -2.51 26.14
C PRO A 27 -22.01 -1.59 27.29
N SER A 28 -21.31 -0.49 27.02
CA SER A 28 -21.02 0.54 28.01
C SER A 28 -21.59 1.90 27.60
N GLN A 29 -22.82 2.12 28.08
CA GLN A 29 -23.51 3.34 28.51
C GLN A 29 -23.06 4.73 28.00
N GLU A 30 -24.03 5.40 27.35
CA GLU A 30 -24.16 6.85 27.31
C GLU A 30 -24.21 7.48 28.70
N ASN A 31 -23.46 8.56 28.93
CA ASN A 31 -24.00 9.92 29.14
C ASN A 31 -22.94 10.86 29.75
N GLN A 32 -22.80 12.06 29.19
CA GLN A 32 -23.12 13.35 29.83
C GLN A 32 -22.31 14.50 29.21
N ARG A 33 -23.07 15.40 28.58
CA ARG A 33 -22.62 16.71 28.07
C ARG A 33 -22.04 17.55 29.21
N LYS A 34 -20.82 18.07 29.04
CA LYS A 34 -20.31 19.23 29.80
C LYS A 34 -19.86 20.34 28.85
N ARG A 35 -20.65 21.41 28.81
CA ARG A 35 -20.29 22.72 28.24
C ARG A 35 -19.06 23.27 28.96
N LYS A 36 -18.04 23.69 28.21
CA LYS A 36 -17.06 24.69 28.68
C LYS A 36 -16.81 25.78 27.63
N ARG A 37 -16.60 26.97 28.16
CA ARG A 37 -16.69 28.31 27.58
C ARG A 37 -15.59 28.61 26.57
N GLY A 38 -15.88 29.56 25.68
CA GLY A 38 -15.08 29.92 24.51
C GLY A 38 -13.65 30.34 24.84
N VAL A 39 -12.73 29.78 24.05
CA VAL A 39 -11.34 30.20 23.93
C VAL A 39 -11.12 30.57 22.47
N ARG A 40 -10.46 31.71 22.25
CA ARG A 40 -10.13 32.29 20.94
C ARG A 40 -9.67 31.23 19.94
N LEU A 41 -10.32 31.20 18.76
CA LEU A 41 -9.85 30.45 17.60
C LEU A 41 -8.52 31.04 17.11
N VAL A 42 -7.42 30.52 17.64
CA VAL A 42 -6.19 30.46 16.84
C VAL A 42 -6.46 29.34 15.83
N VAL A 43 -6.58 29.70 14.55
CA VAL A 43 -6.63 28.72 13.48
C VAL A 43 -5.24 28.07 13.39
N THR A 44 -5.00 27.08 14.24
CA THR A 44 -3.94 26.12 14.01
C THR A 44 -4.30 25.43 12.71
N LYS A 45 -3.51 25.67 11.64
CA LYS A 45 -3.62 24.89 10.40
C LYS A 45 -3.72 23.42 10.80
N LYS A 46 -4.82 22.74 10.47
CA LYS A 46 -4.99 21.31 10.77
C LYS A 46 -3.75 20.60 10.25
N LYS A 47 -2.97 19.97 11.13
CA LYS A 47 -1.89 19.07 10.71
C LYS A 47 -2.52 18.05 9.76
N ARG A 48 -1.98 17.93 8.54
CA ARG A 48 -2.40 16.91 7.58
C ARG A 48 -1.93 15.57 8.14
N LYS A 49 -2.83 14.89 8.85
CA LYS A 49 -2.62 13.57 9.48
C LYS A 49 -3.04 12.48 8.49
N LEU A 50 -2.30 11.38 8.42
CA LEU A 50 -2.68 10.20 7.67
C LEU A 50 -3.95 9.58 8.26
N LEU A 51 -4.80 9.05 7.39
CA LEU A 51 -6.05 8.40 7.74
C LEU A 51 -5.95 6.89 7.51
N PRO A 52 -6.55 6.06 8.38
CA PRO A 52 -6.69 4.65 8.09
C PRO A 52 -7.70 4.45 6.96
N PHE A 53 -7.56 3.37 6.20
CA PHE A 53 -8.60 2.98 5.26
C PHE A 53 -9.88 2.56 6.00
N ASN A 54 -11.02 2.63 5.30
CA ASN A 54 -12.31 2.22 5.83
C ASN A 54 -12.82 0.99 5.07
N PRO A 55 -12.68 -0.23 5.64
CA PRO A 55 -13.13 -1.46 5.02
C PRO A 55 -14.61 -1.43 4.67
N CYS A 56 -15.03 -2.30 3.74
CA CYS A 56 -16.44 -2.54 3.51
C CYS A 56 -17.07 -3.18 4.75
N GLU A 57 -18.26 -2.72 5.15
CA GLU A 57 -18.98 -3.26 6.32
C GLU A 57 -19.46 -4.70 6.06
N ASP A 58 -19.92 -4.97 4.83
CA ASP A 58 -20.33 -6.30 4.37
C ASP A 58 -19.12 -7.26 4.30
N PRO A 59 -19.09 -8.33 5.14
CA PRO A 59 -18.03 -9.34 5.09
C PRO A 59 -17.94 -10.07 3.75
N ASN A 60 -19.06 -10.27 3.05
CA ASN A 60 -19.05 -10.92 1.74
C ASN A 60 -18.37 -10.05 0.69
N ARG A 61 -18.52 -8.72 0.78
CA ARG A 61 -17.81 -7.79 -0.09
C ARG A 61 -16.31 -7.79 0.19
N ARG A 62 -15.89 -7.79 1.46
CA ARG A 62 -14.46 -7.93 1.83
C ARG A 62 -13.85 -9.22 1.31
N LEU A 63 -14.62 -10.31 1.37
CA LEU A 63 -14.20 -11.59 0.81
C LEU A 63 -13.97 -11.53 -0.71
N GLN A 64 -14.85 -10.85 -1.45
CA GLN A 64 -14.69 -10.64 -2.89
C GLN A 64 -13.46 -9.79 -3.22
N GLN A 65 -13.21 -8.74 -2.45
CA GLN A 65 -12.01 -7.89 -2.56
C GLN A 65 -10.74 -8.73 -2.39
N MET A 66 -10.64 -9.48 -1.30
CA MET A 66 -9.51 -10.38 -1.05
C MET A 66 -9.38 -11.46 -2.14
N ALA A 67 -10.48 -11.99 -2.67
CA ALA A 67 -10.44 -13.02 -3.70
C ALA A 67 -9.94 -12.49 -5.04
N SER A 68 -10.26 -11.23 -5.37
CA SER A 68 -9.73 -10.57 -6.56
C SER A 68 -8.20 -10.47 -6.50
N LEU A 69 -7.66 -10.08 -5.34
CA LEU A 69 -6.22 -10.03 -5.10
C LEU A 69 -5.58 -11.42 -5.14
N ALA A 70 -6.20 -12.42 -4.51
CA ALA A 70 -5.69 -13.80 -4.53
C ALA A 70 -5.62 -14.37 -5.96
N THR A 71 -6.61 -14.04 -6.79
CA THR A 71 -6.64 -14.44 -8.20
C THR A 71 -5.50 -13.81 -8.99
N ALA A 72 -5.27 -12.50 -8.82
CA ALA A 72 -4.19 -11.79 -9.49
C ALA A 72 -2.80 -12.30 -9.06
N LEU A 73 -2.59 -12.51 -7.76
CA LEU A 73 -1.36 -13.08 -7.22
C LEU A 73 -1.09 -14.49 -7.74
N THR A 74 -2.13 -15.33 -7.80
CA THR A 74 -2.03 -16.69 -8.36
C THR A 74 -1.66 -16.63 -9.84
N ALA A 75 -2.29 -15.74 -10.61
CA ALA A 75 -2.01 -15.57 -12.03
C ALA A 75 -0.58 -15.05 -12.28
N SER A 76 -0.06 -14.21 -11.40
CA SER A 76 1.32 -13.72 -11.47
C SER A 76 2.35 -14.66 -10.83
N GLY A 77 1.95 -15.81 -10.28
CA GLY A 77 2.84 -16.77 -9.62
C GLY A 77 3.47 -16.26 -8.32
N ALA A 78 2.82 -15.31 -7.64
CA ALA A 78 3.34 -14.66 -6.44
C ALA A 78 2.60 -15.11 -5.17
N ASP A 79 3.34 -15.33 -4.10
CA ASP A 79 2.78 -15.55 -2.76
C ASP A 79 2.32 -14.23 -2.14
N PHE A 80 1.26 -14.28 -1.35
CA PHE A 80 0.85 -13.12 -0.57
C PHE A 80 1.84 -12.82 0.57
N SER A 81 2.22 -11.55 0.70
CA SER A 81 2.94 -11.00 1.85
C SER A 81 2.51 -9.55 2.06
N ASN A 82 2.30 -9.15 3.31
CA ASN A 82 2.09 -7.74 3.70
C ASN A 82 3.34 -7.13 4.37
N GLU A 83 4.49 -7.77 4.22
CA GLU A 83 5.74 -7.36 4.85
C GLU A 83 6.88 -7.33 3.83
N LEU A 84 7.85 -6.44 4.08
CA LEU A 84 9.18 -6.56 3.49
C LEU A 84 9.82 -7.86 3.97
N THR A 85 10.34 -8.64 3.04
CA THR A 85 10.95 -9.94 3.32
C THR A 85 12.43 -9.92 2.95
N TYR A 86 13.26 -10.58 3.76
CA TYR A 86 14.71 -10.62 3.59
C TYR A 86 15.14 -12.06 3.42
N ARG A 87 15.70 -12.40 2.25
CA ARG A 87 16.00 -13.78 1.86
C ARG A 87 17.50 -14.05 1.85
N PRO A 88 17.93 -15.29 2.14
CA PRO A 88 19.31 -15.69 1.88
C PRO A 88 19.71 -15.41 0.43
N GLY A 89 20.89 -14.82 0.22
CA GLY A 89 21.37 -14.42 -1.10
C GLY A 89 20.92 -13.03 -1.57
N MET A 90 19.99 -12.39 -0.86
CA MET A 90 19.53 -11.02 -1.11
C MET A 90 20.04 -10.07 -0.01
N ALA A 91 19.54 -8.83 0.02
CA ALA A 91 19.90 -7.90 1.07
C ALA A 91 19.42 -8.37 2.46
N PRO A 92 20.27 -8.33 3.50
CA PRO A 92 19.85 -8.60 4.86
C PRO A 92 19.02 -7.45 5.44
N ARG A 93 18.20 -7.73 6.45
CA ARG A 93 17.39 -6.71 7.15
C ARG A 93 18.23 -5.55 7.69
N SER A 94 19.45 -5.82 8.16
CA SER A 94 20.39 -4.82 8.65
C SER A 94 20.87 -3.83 7.59
N ALA A 95 20.74 -4.15 6.29
CA ALA A 95 21.05 -3.21 5.21
C ALA A 95 19.96 -2.14 5.05
N ASN A 96 18.72 -2.42 5.48
CA ASN A 96 17.63 -1.45 5.44
C ASN A 96 17.78 -0.41 6.54
N HIS A 97 18.66 0.56 6.32
CA HIS A 97 19.01 1.56 7.32
C HIS A 97 18.80 2.99 6.75
N PRO A 98 17.73 3.70 7.15
CA PRO A 98 17.35 5.01 6.62
C PRO A 98 18.43 6.10 6.68
N ALA A 99 19.38 6.00 7.62
CA ALA A 99 20.49 6.95 7.67
C ALA A 99 21.43 6.89 6.45
N LEU A 100 21.33 5.83 5.62
CA LEU A 100 22.07 5.73 4.37
C LEU A 100 21.39 6.50 3.22
N GLU A 101 20.12 6.91 3.37
CA GLU A 101 19.36 7.63 2.34
C GLU A 101 20.05 8.94 1.99
N LYS A 102 20.32 9.13 0.69
CA LYS A 102 20.90 10.34 0.16
C LYS A 102 19.95 11.51 0.44
N ASN A 103 20.46 12.55 1.10
CA ASN A 103 19.70 13.71 1.59
C ASN A 103 18.75 13.43 2.77
N GLY A 104 18.82 12.25 3.37
CA GLY A 104 18.05 11.86 4.55
C GLY A 104 16.62 11.42 4.24
N MET A 105 16.07 10.57 5.12
CA MET A 105 14.70 10.06 5.03
C MET A 105 13.83 10.66 6.14
N GLN A 106 12.65 11.17 5.78
CA GLN A 106 11.69 11.70 6.74
C GLN A 106 11.19 10.60 7.70
N ALA A 107 11.16 10.90 9.00
CA ALA A 107 10.57 10.01 9.99
C ALA A 107 9.04 10.08 9.95
N LEU A 108 8.37 8.94 10.08
CA LEU A 108 6.90 8.91 10.19
C LEU A 108 6.50 9.48 11.57
N PRO A 109 5.66 10.53 11.64
CA PRO A 109 5.21 11.07 12.93
C PRO A 109 4.46 10.02 13.75
N LYS A 110 4.56 10.08 15.08
CA LYS A 110 3.91 9.11 15.99
C LYS A 110 2.42 8.92 15.71
N ASP A 111 1.68 10.01 15.52
CA ASP A 111 0.24 9.95 15.23
C ASP A 111 -0.08 9.20 13.92
N ASP A 112 0.84 9.24 12.94
CA ASP A 112 0.71 8.57 11.64
C ASP A 112 1.22 7.12 11.72
N LEU A 113 2.20 6.84 12.59
CA LEU A 113 2.63 5.49 12.94
C LEU A 113 1.49 4.70 13.61
N ASP A 114 0.77 5.32 14.54
CA ASP A 114 -0.42 4.73 15.16
C ASP A 114 -1.49 4.41 14.11
N THR A 115 -1.68 5.30 13.13
CA THR A 115 -2.59 5.05 11.98
C THR A 115 -2.12 3.89 11.12
N LEU A 116 -0.82 3.80 10.81
CA LEU A 116 -0.25 2.70 10.04
C LEU A 116 -0.41 1.35 10.76
N ASN A 117 -0.16 1.33 12.07
CA ASN A 117 -0.34 0.13 12.89
C ASN A 117 -1.82 -0.28 12.98
N LEU A 118 -2.74 0.67 13.04
CA LEU A 118 -4.17 0.39 12.94
C LEU A 118 -4.50 -0.31 11.60
N CYS A 119 -4.02 0.20 10.47
CA CYS A 119 -4.20 -0.45 9.16
C CYS A 119 -3.66 -1.89 9.14
N LYS A 120 -2.48 -2.14 9.73
CA LYS A 120 -1.90 -3.49 9.83
C LYS A 120 -2.78 -4.43 10.63
N ASN A 121 -3.22 -4.01 11.82
CA ASN A 121 -4.12 -4.80 12.67
C ASN A 121 -5.47 -5.08 12.00
N MET A 122 -5.97 -4.17 11.18
CA MET A 122 -7.17 -4.40 10.37
C MET A 122 -6.92 -5.49 9.32
N MET A 123 -5.81 -5.41 8.56
CA MET A 123 -5.44 -6.46 7.61
C MET A 123 -5.32 -7.84 8.26
N GLU A 124 -4.69 -7.94 9.44
CA GLU A 124 -4.56 -9.20 10.18
C GLU A 124 -5.90 -9.85 10.53
N ARG A 125 -6.96 -9.06 10.66
CA ARG A 125 -8.34 -9.51 10.97
C ARG A 125 -9.21 -9.69 9.72
N GLY A 126 -8.64 -9.56 8.51
CA GLY A 126 -9.39 -9.65 7.25
C GLY A 126 -10.22 -8.40 6.93
N GLU A 127 -9.93 -7.29 7.61
CA GLU A 127 -10.51 -5.98 7.33
C GLU A 127 -9.62 -5.26 6.31
N CYS A 128 -9.71 -5.66 5.03
CA CYS A 128 -8.89 -5.11 3.95
C CYS A 128 -9.32 -3.69 3.53
N PRO A 129 -8.41 -2.88 2.93
CA PRO A 129 -8.82 -1.65 2.26
C PRO A 129 -9.86 -1.97 1.18
N PRO A 130 -10.84 -1.08 0.93
CA PRO A 130 -11.94 -1.36 0.02
C PRO A 130 -11.47 -1.25 -1.43
N LEU A 131 -10.74 -2.25 -1.90
CA LEU A 131 -10.07 -2.28 -3.19
C LEU A 131 -10.41 -3.55 -3.95
N MET A 132 -10.57 -3.43 -5.27
CA MET A 132 -10.76 -4.56 -6.18
C MET A 132 -9.61 -4.60 -7.18
N VAL A 133 -9.04 -5.79 -7.40
CA VAL A 133 -8.14 -6.03 -8.52
C VAL A 133 -8.97 -6.43 -9.73
N VAL A 134 -8.82 -5.71 -10.85
CA VAL A 134 -9.61 -5.88 -12.07
C VAL A 134 -8.68 -5.98 -13.27
N PHE A 135 -8.93 -6.96 -14.13
CA PHE A 135 -8.19 -7.11 -15.38
C PHE A 135 -8.73 -6.17 -16.46
N ASP A 136 -7.83 -5.38 -17.03
CA ASP A 136 -8.05 -4.50 -18.17
C ASP A 136 -7.21 -5.00 -19.36
N PRO A 137 -7.78 -5.16 -20.57
CA PRO A 137 -7.04 -5.66 -21.73
C PRO A 137 -5.86 -4.79 -22.18
N LEU A 138 -5.87 -3.49 -21.85
CA LEU A 138 -4.82 -2.55 -22.22
C LEU A 138 -3.78 -2.38 -21.12
N GLU A 139 -4.23 -2.43 -19.87
CA GLU A 139 -3.42 -2.09 -18.69
C GLU A 139 -3.05 -3.31 -17.83
N GLY A 140 -3.53 -4.51 -18.15
CA GLY A 140 -3.31 -5.70 -17.36
C GLY A 140 -4.11 -5.71 -16.05
N PHE A 141 -3.55 -6.25 -14.97
CA PHE A 141 -4.19 -6.15 -13.66
C PHE A 141 -4.08 -4.70 -13.14
N THR A 142 -5.23 -4.12 -12.84
CA THR A 142 -5.38 -2.77 -12.27
C THR A 142 -6.06 -2.84 -10.92
N VAL A 143 -6.00 -1.76 -10.13
CA VAL A 143 -6.71 -1.66 -8.86
C VAL A 143 -7.69 -0.50 -8.90
N GLU A 144 -8.92 -0.74 -8.47
CA GLU A 144 -9.96 0.28 -8.34
C GLU A 144 -10.52 0.36 -6.92
N ALA A 145 -11.00 1.54 -6.55
CA ALA A 145 -11.63 1.78 -5.26
C ALA A 145 -13.04 1.18 -5.24
N ASP A 146 -13.28 0.23 -4.35
CA ASP A 146 -14.60 -0.40 -4.17
C ASP A 146 -15.52 0.37 -3.21
N ARG A 147 -14.98 1.41 -2.57
CA ARG A 147 -15.69 2.38 -1.75
C ARG A 147 -14.99 3.73 -1.89
N PHE A 148 -15.68 4.81 -1.55
CA PHE A 148 -15.08 6.13 -1.44
C PHE A 148 -13.85 6.11 -0.52
N ILE A 149 -12.73 6.66 -1.00
CA ILE A 149 -11.48 6.82 -0.25
C ILE A 149 -11.20 8.31 -0.07
N LYS A 150 -10.91 8.73 1.15
CA LYS A 150 -10.67 10.13 1.48
C LYS A 150 -9.21 10.52 1.21
N ASP A 151 -8.97 11.79 0.90
CA ASP A 151 -7.61 12.37 0.88
C ASP A 151 -6.83 12.00 2.16
N LEU A 152 -5.53 11.73 2.03
CA LEU A 152 -4.59 11.30 3.07
C LEU A 152 -4.81 9.89 3.64
N THR A 153 -5.66 9.07 3.01
CA THR A 153 -5.84 7.67 3.43
C THR A 153 -4.64 6.82 3.03
N ILE A 154 -4.09 6.06 3.98
CA ILE A 154 -3.11 5.01 3.69
C ILE A 154 -3.82 3.90 2.90
N ILE A 155 -3.32 3.60 1.70
CA ILE A 155 -3.85 2.54 0.85
C ILE A 155 -3.20 1.21 1.23
N THR A 156 -1.87 1.16 1.18
CA THR A 156 -1.06 -0.04 1.46
C THR A 156 0.41 0.33 1.59
N GLU A 157 1.22 -0.52 2.24
CA GLU A 157 2.67 -0.53 2.04
C GLU A 157 3.00 -1.19 0.69
N TYR A 158 4.04 -0.72 0.02
CA TYR A 158 4.67 -1.46 -1.09
C TYR A 158 5.64 -2.47 -0.50
N VAL A 159 5.45 -3.75 -0.81
CA VAL A 159 6.18 -4.85 -0.17
C VAL A 159 6.65 -5.91 -1.15
N GLY A 160 7.65 -6.68 -0.72
CA GLY A 160 8.24 -7.76 -1.49
C GLY A 160 9.56 -8.21 -0.88
N ASP A 161 10.35 -8.96 -1.65
CA ASP A 161 11.71 -9.30 -1.24
C ASP A 161 12.61 -8.06 -1.36
N VAL A 162 13.42 -7.78 -0.35
CA VAL A 162 14.37 -6.67 -0.39
C VAL A 162 15.70 -7.15 -0.93
N ASP A 163 16.23 -6.46 -1.94
CA ASP A 163 17.51 -6.74 -2.54
C ASP A 163 18.37 -5.50 -2.71
N TYR A 164 19.65 -5.71 -3.02
CA TYR A 164 20.51 -4.64 -3.51
C TYR A 164 20.16 -4.32 -4.96
N LEU A 165 20.10 -3.03 -5.30
CA LEU A 165 19.81 -2.59 -6.67
C LEU A 165 20.79 -3.20 -7.70
N ARG A 166 22.09 -3.27 -7.36
CA ARG A 166 23.14 -3.87 -8.20
C ARG A 166 22.89 -5.34 -8.58
N ASN A 167 22.15 -6.08 -7.74
CA ASN A 167 21.84 -7.48 -8.01
C ASN A 167 20.76 -7.62 -9.10
N ARG A 168 20.10 -6.52 -9.48
CA ARG A 168 18.96 -6.48 -10.40
C ARG A 168 19.25 -5.77 -11.72
N GLU A 169 20.49 -5.35 -11.95
CA GLU A 169 20.90 -4.67 -13.18
C GLU A 169 20.73 -5.54 -14.44
N HIS A 170 20.83 -6.87 -14.31
CA HIS A 170 20.80 -7.83 -15.42
C HIS A 170 19.56 -8.74 -15.43
N ASP A 171 18.78 -8.74 -14.36
CA ASP A 171 17.55 -9.53 -14.18
C ASP A 171 16.31 -8.63 -14.31
N TYR A 172 16.36 -7.64 -15.20
CA TYR A 172 15.31 -6.64 -15.39
C TYR A 172 14.12 -7.20 -16.20
N ASP A 173 13.47 -8.24 -15.68
CA ASP A 173 12.22 -8.77 -16.22
C ASP A 173 10.99 -8.28 -15.41
N GLY A 174 11.21 -7.59 -14.28
CA GLY A 174 10.15 -7.14 -13.37
C GLY A 174 9.71 -5.70 -13.62
N ASP A 175 8.51 -5.52 -14.17
CA ASP A 175 7.80 -4.22 -14.35
C ASP A 175 7.33 -3.55 -13.04
N SER A 176 7.64 -4.16 -11.90
CA SER A 176 7.08 -3.79 -10.58
C SER A 176 8.16 -3.57 -9.51
N MET A 177 9.42 -3.34 -9.89
CA MET A 177 10.43 -3.00 -8.88
C MET A 177 10.19 -1.62 -8.27
N MET A 178 10.44 -1.48 -6.96
CA MET A 178 10.21 -0.24 -6.24
C MET A 178 11.43 0.14 -5.40
N THR A 179 12.00 1.33 -5.61
CA THR A 179 13.15 1.82 -4.84
C THR A 179 12.79 1.93 -3.35
N LEU A 180 13.55 1.25 -2.49
CA LEU A 180 13.39 1.28 -1.03
C LEU A 180 14.30 2.34 -0.39
N LEU A 181 15.56 2.40 -0.84
CA LEU A 181 16.63 3.22 -0.26
C LEU A 181 17.57 3.65 -1.38
N THR A 182 17.75 4.96 -1.56
CA THR A 182 18.73 5.51 -2.51
C THR A 182 19.95 5.96 -1.72
N ALA A 183 21.00 5.13 -1.65
CA ALA A 183 22.17 5.41 -0.83
C ALA A 183 23.19 6.33 -1.54
N ALA A 184 24.03 7.01 -0.76
CA ALA A 184 25.14 7.80 -1.33
C ALA A 184 26.17 6.93 -2.07
N ASN A 185 26.41 5.71 -1.55
CA ASN A 185 27.13 4.65 -2.25
C ASN A 185 26.10 3.77 -2.99
N PRO A 186 26.08 3.74 -4.33
CA PRO A 186 25.10 2.98 -5.11
C PRO A 186 25.06 1.48 -4.77
N LEU A 187 26.18 0.90 -4.29
CA LEU A 187 26.25 -0.51 -3.90
C LEU A 187 25.42 -0.83 -2.64
N GLN A 188 24.97 0.18 -1.91
CA GLN A 188 24.13 0.06 -0.72
C GLN A 188 22.65 0.43 -0.98
N SER A 189 22.31 0.85 -2.20
CA SER A 189 20.91 1.12 -2.57
C SER A 189 20.10 -0.16 -2.58
N LEU A 190 18.85 -0.05 -2.12
CA LEU A 190 17.95 -1.19 -1.99
C LEU A 190 16.70 -1.00 -2.84
N VAL A 191 16.19 -2.12 -3.32
CA VAL A 191 14.98 -2.23 -4.12
C VAL A 191 14.06 -3.30 -3.52
N ILE A 192 12.76 -3.11 -3.68
CA ILE A 192 11.72 -4.09 -3.37
C ILE A 192 11.39 -4.85 -4.67
N CYS A 193 11.51 -6.16 -4.62
CA CYS A 193 11.22 -7.09 -5.71
C CYS A 193 9.93 -7.88 -5.37
N PRO A 194 8.77 -7.51 -5.92
CA PRO A 194 7.51 -8.17 -5.59
C PRO A 194 7.26 -9.48 -6.36
N GLU A 195 8.20 -9.97 -7.16
CA GLU A 195 8.02 -11.14 -8.05
C GLU A 195 7.47 -12.37 -7.34
N LYS A 196 8.14 -12.80 -6.25
CA LYS A 196 7.81 -14.05 -5.54
C LYS A 196 6.85 -13.85 -4.37
N ARG A 197 6.90 -12.67 -3.73
CA ARG A 197 6.10 -12.32 -2.55
C ARG A 197 5.63 -10.88 -2.70
N SER A 198 4.34 -10.64 -2.56
CA SER A 198 3.77 -9.31 -2.76
C SER A 198 2.37 -9.14 -2.18
N ASN A 199 1.88 -7.90 -2.19
CA ASN A 199 0.48 -7.58 -1.93
C ASN A 199 -0.12 -6.80 -3.11
N ILE A 200 -1.26 -6.15 -2.85
CA ILE A 200 -2.00 -5.37 -3.85
C ILE A 200 -1.21 -4.22 -4.47
N ALA A 201 -0.17 -3.70 -3.79
CA ALA A 201 0.55 -2.50 -4.22
C ALA A 201 1.19 -2.66 -5.62
N ARG A 202 1.61 -3.88 -5.97
CA ARG A 202 2.24 -4.17 -7.26
C ARG A 202 1.30 -4.02 -8.47
N PHE A 203 -0.01 -4.11 -8.24
CA PHE A 203 -1.03 -4.04 -9.30
C PHE A 203 -1.61 -2.63 -9.48
N ILE A 204 -1.08 -1.64 -8.74
CA ILE A 204 -1.51 -0.25 -8.87
C ILE A 204 -0.70 0.41 -9.98
N ASN A 205 -1.38 0.95 -10.98
CA ASN A 205 -0.75 1.44 -12.19
C ASN A 205 -0.07 2.80 -12.04
N GLY A 206 0.85 3.06 -12.97
CA GLY A 206 1.53 4.32 -13.08
C GLY A 206 0.82 5.27 -14.04
N ILE A 207 1.05 6.58 -13.87
CA ILE A 207 0.60 7.58 -14.85
C ILE A 207 1.56 7.68 -16.03
N ASN A 208 1.05 8.12 -17.19
CA ASN A 208 1.89 8.61 -18.27
C ASN A 208 2.47 9.99 -17.91
N ASN A 209 3.79 10.10 -17.72
CA ASN A 209 4.45 11.35 -17.35
C ASN A 209 4.61 12.34 -18.53
N HIS A 210 4.30 11.91 -19.75
CA HIS A 210 4.52 12.66 -20.99
C HIS A 210 3.26 13.35 -21.51
N THR A 211 2.08 13.01 -20.99
CA THR A 211 0.81 13.63 -21.39
C THR A 211 0.16 14.39 -20.22
N PRO A 212 -0.46 15.57 -20.47
CA PRO A 212 -1.23 16.27 -19.44
C PRO A 212 -2.39 15.43 -18.88
N GLU A 213 -3.00 14.61 -19.72
CA GLU A 213 -4.11 13.72 -19.38
C GLU A 213 -3.66 12.60 -18.45
N GLY A 214 -2.49 11.99 -18.71
CA GLY A 214 -1.88 11.00 -17.83
C GLY A 214 -1.64 11.56 -16.43
N LYS A 215 -1.05 12.75 -16.32
CA LYS A 215 -0.80 13.42 -15.03
C LYS A 215 -2.08 13.69 -14.23
N LYS A 216 -3.21 13.98 -14.91
CA LYS A 216 -4.51 14.20 -14.24
C LYS A 216 -5.09 12.93 -13.61
N LYS A 217 -4.68 11.74 -14.06
CA LYS A 217 -5.15 10.46 -13.50
C LYS A 217 -4.63 10.20 -12.09
N GLN A 218 -3.49 10.79 -11.72
CA GLN A 218 -2.85 10.56 -10.43
C GLN A 218 -3.82 10.86 -9.27
N ASN A 219 -4.04 9.85 -8.43
CA ASN A 219 -4.86 9.96 -7.22
C ASN A 219 -4.18 9.39 -5.98
N LEU A 220 -3.01 8.78 -6.16
CA LEU A 220 -2.13 8.32 -5.11
C LEU A 220 -0.76 9.01 -5.17
N LYS A 221 -0.07 8.99 -4.04
CA LYS A 221 1.34 9.34 -3.91
C LYS A 221 2.10 8.17 -3.29
N CYS A 222 3.22 7.81 -3.90
CA CYS A 222 4.21 6.92 -3.31
C CYS A 222 5.18 7.73 -2.45
N VAL A 223 5.39 7.33 -1.20
CA VAL A 223 6.20 8.07 -0.23
C VAL A 223 7.06 7.12 0.60
N ARG A 224 8.35 7.46 0.75
CA ARG A 224 9.27 6.76 1.64
C ARG A 224 9.31 7.40 3.03
N TYR A 225 9.30 6.57 4.06
CA TYR A 225 9.42 6.97 5.46
C TYR A 225 10.42 6.10 6.21
N ASN A 226 11.13 6.71 7.16
CA ASN A 226 11.79 6.01 8.24
C ASN A 226 10.72 5.66 9.29
N VAL A 227 10.49 4.37 9.46
CA VAL A 227 9.57 3.79 10.45
C VAL A 227 10.40 2.90 11.36
N ASP A 228 10.55 3.31 12.63
CA ASP A 228 11.29 2.56 13.65
C ASP A 228 12.71 2.12 13.24
N GLY A 229 13.40 2.96 12.46
CA GLY A 229 14.76 2.71 12.01
C GLY A 229 14.87 1.91 10.71
N GLU A 230 13.77 1.71 9.99
CA GLU A 230 13.72 1.00 8.70
C GLU A 230 13.06 1.85 7.61
N CYS A 231 13.52 1.74 6.38
CA CYS A 231 12.85 2.37 5.24
C CYS A 231 11.56 1.61 4.96
N ARG A 232 10.48 2.34 4.70
CA ARG A 232 9.16 1.82 4.31
C ARG A 232 8.60 2.67 3.18
N VAL A 233 7.89 2.02 2.25
CA VAL A 233 7.24 2.67 1.11
C VAL A 233 5.74 2.61 1.31
N LEU A 234 5.06 3.76 1.35
CA LEU A 234 3.62 3.87 1.52
C LEU A 234 2.96 4.44 0.27
N LEU A 235 1.82 3.86 -0.12
CA LEU A 235 0.90 4.47 -1.08
C LEU A 235 -0.24 5.15 -0.32
N ILE A 236 -0.42 6.45 -0.56
CA ILE A 236 -1.35 7.32 0.16
C ILE A 236 -2.23 8.05 -0.85
N ALA A 237 -3.54 8.14 -0.59
CA ALA A 237 -4.45 8.97 -1.39
C ALA A 237 -4.03 10.45 -1.31
N ASN A 238 -3.86 11.10 -2.46
CA ASN A 238 -3.48 12.52 -2.54
C ASN A 238 -4.67 13.46 -2.84
N ARG A 239 -5.85 12.87 -3.02
CA ARG A 239 -7.17 13.50 -3.12
C ARG A 239 -8.25 12.50 -2.73
N ASN A 240 -9.50 12.96 -2.68
CA ASN A 240 -10.64 12.04 -2.59
C ASN A 240 -10.75 11.20 -3.87
N ILE A 241 -11.12 9.93 -3.71
CA ILE A 241 -11.22 8.92 -4.77
C ILE A 241 -12.64 8.36 -4.73
N GLY A 242 -13.33 8.42 -5.87
CA GLY A 242 -14.69 7.91 -6.02
C GLY A 242 -14.74 6.37 -6.04
N THR A 243 -15.88 5.79 -5.71
CA THR A 243 -16.13 4.36 -5.94
C THR A 243 -16.06 4.05 -7.44
N GLY A 244 -15.40 2.96 -7.81
CA GLY A 244 -15.12 2.55 -9.19
C GLY A 244 -13.95 3.31 -9.84
N GLU A 245 -13.32 4.25 -9.12
CA GLU A 245 -12.19 4.98 -9.68
C GLU A 245 -10.90 4.16 -9.58
N ARG A 246 -10.20 4.02 -10.71
CA ARG A 246 -8.91 3.32 -10.80
C ARG A 246 -7.80 4.10 -10.11
N LEU A 247 -6.91 3.38 -9.43
CA LEU A 247 -5.81 3.95 -8.68
C LEU A 247 -4.56 4.12 -9.54
N TYR A 248 -3.97 5.31 -9.49
CA TYR A 248 -2.76 5.67 -10.20
C TYR A 248 -1.80 6.47 -9.32
N TYR A 249 -0.52 6.10 -9.35
CA TYR A 249 0.56 6.92 -8.78
C TYR A 249 1.63 7.23 -9.82
N ASP A 250 2.56 8.11 -9.46
CA ASP A 250 3.72 8.41 -10.31
C ASP A 250 4.85 7.40 -10.02
N TYR A 251 5.11 6.51 -10.97
CA TYR A 251 6.23 5.56 -10.87
C TYR A 251 7.57 6.28 -10.81
N ASN A 252 7.65 7.48 -11.42
CA ASN A 252 8.84 8.30 -11.47
C ASN A 252 8.82 9.45 -10.43
N GLY A 253 8.13 9.26 -9.30
CA GLY A 253 7.96 10.30 -8.29
C GLY A 253 9.24 10.77 -7.58
N TYR A 254 10.38 10.10 -7.82
CA TYR A 254 11.69 10.48 -7.30
C TYR A 254 12.79 10.32 -8.37
N GLU A 255 12.96 9.11 -8.87
CA GLU A 255 13.87 8.74 -9.97
C GLU A 255 13.07 8.69 -11.29
N HIS A 256 13.72 8.89 -12.45
CA HIS A 256 13.06 8.90 -13.77
C HIS A 256 13.49 7.68 -14.61
N GLU A 257 13.47 6.50 -13.99
CA GLU A 257 14.02 5.27 -14.56
C GLU A 257 12.95 4.40 -15.24
N TYR A 258 11.66 4.69 -15.02
CA TYR A 258 10.57 3.89 -15.56
C TYR A 258 9.99 4.54 -16.84
N PRO A 259 10.04 3.88 -18.01
CA PRO A 259 9.46 4.42 -19.24
C PRO A 259 7.93 4.39 -19.17
N THR A 260 7.29 5.57 -19.29
CA THR A 260 5.82 5.70 -19.17
C THR A 260 5.15 6.26 -20.42
N GLU A 261 5.88 6.41 -21.53
CA GLU A 261 5.38 6.95 -22.81
C GLU A 261 4.21 6.12 -23.37
N HIS A 262 4.27 4.80 -23.14
CA HIS A 262 3.31 3.82 -23.63
C HIS A 262 2.10 3.64 -22.71
N PHE A 263 2.09 4.28 -21.53
CA PHE A 263 0.97 4.17 -20.60
C PHE A 263 -0.28 4.88 -21.15
N VAL A 264 -1.43 4.25 -20.93
CA VAL A 264 -2.76 4.69 -21.40
C VAL A 264 -3.30 5.82 -20.53
#